data_AF-A0A964G9A7-F1
#
_entry.id   AF-A0A964G9A7-F1
#
_cell.length_a   1.000
_cell.length_b   1.000
_cell.length_c   1.000
_cell.angle_alpha   90.00
_cell.angle_beta   90.00
_cell.angle_gamma   90.00
#
_symmetry.space_group_name_H-M   'P 1'
#
loop_
_entity.id
_entity.type
_entity.pdbx_description
1 polymer ?
#
loop_
_entity_poly.entity_id
_entity_poly.type
_entity_poly.pdbx_seq_one_letter_code
_entity_poly.pdbx_strand_id
1 'polypeptide(L)'
;MIVFPIETYPTASIVSKLLPLVYGALETVATIGHILTTGAVSSENSKQLILSLIEVVDLFLLATVFYITALGLYELFIDERIKVPHWLEIHSIEDLKTKLTSVIVVVLSVLFLAEVVRWKGDPNILPLGGSIGLVIASLTYFLSSQVKKPKSDL
;
A
#
# COMPACT_ATOMS: atom_id res chain seq x y z
N MET A 1 -9.44 22.34 11.68
CA MET A 1 -8.51 23.39 12.14
C MET A 1 -8.69 23.56 13.64
N ILE A 2 -8.01 22.75 14.45
CA ILE A 2 -7.88 22.98 15.89
C ILE A 2 -6.36 22.99 16.14
N VAL A 3 -5.82 24.20 16.22
CA VAL A 3 -4.41 24.46 16.53
C VAL A 3 -4.29 24.37 18.04
N PHE A 4 -3.66 23.31 18.55
CA PHE A 4 -3.20 23.30 19.94
C PHE A 4 -1.79 23.90 20.00
N PRO A 5 -1.56 24.93 20.82
CA PRO A 5 -0.25 25.56 20.97
C PRO A 5 0.69 24.58 21.67
N ILE A 6 1.61 24.01 20.90
CA ILE A 6 2.73 23.21 21.39
C ILE A 6 3.87 24.15 21.74
N GLU A 7 3.85 24.70 22.96
CA GLU A 7 5.09 24.98 23.68
C GLU A 7 4.88 25.04 25.19
N THR A 8 5.81 24.37 25.89
CA THR A 8 6.05 24.32 27.35
C THR A 8 5.45 23.11 28.10
N TYR A 9 6.31 22.45 28.88
CA TYR A 9 6.14 21.29 29.79
C TYR A 9 6.44 19.88 29.21
N PRO A 10 7.65 19.32 29.47
CA PRO A 10 7.99 17.93 29.12
C PRO A 10 7.10 16.86 29.81
N THR A 11 6.29 17.26 30.81
CA THR A 11 5.34 16.38 31.51
C THR A 11 3.99 16.22 30.79
N ALA A 12 3.60 17.13 29.90
CA ALA A 12 2.34 17.04 29.14
C ALA A 12 2.38 15.96 28.04
N SER A 13 3.58 15.51 27.63
CA SER A 13 3.77 14.50 26.58
C SER A 13 3.26 13.11 26.98
N ILE A 14 3.29 12.77 28.27
CA ILE A 14 2.89 11.44 28.75
C ILE A 14 1.36 11.30 28.68
N VAL A 15 0.64 12.34 29.09
CA VAL A 15 -0.84 12.33 29.16
C VAL A 15 -1.46 12.22 27.76
N SER A 16 -0.93 12.97 26.78
CA SER A 16 -1.42 12.92 25.39
C SER A 16 -1.20 11.57 24.72
N LYS A 17 -0.19 10.80 25.14
CA LYS A 17 0.11 9.47 24.59
C LYS A 17 -0.68 8.34 25.27
N LEU A 18 -1.05 8.54 26.54
CA LEU A 18 -1.77 7.54 27.32
C LEU A 18 -3.27 7.51 26.99
N LEU A 19 -3.86 8.66 26.62
CA LEU A 19 -5.29 8.77 26.30
C LEU A 19 -5.74 7.83 25.16
N PRO A 20 -5.06 7.81 23.99
CA PRO A 20 -5.45 6.93 22.89
C PRO A 20 -5.25 5.44 23.21
N LEU A 21 -4.25 5.11 24.06
CA LEU A 21 -3.95 3.74 24.46
C LEU A 21 -5.07 3.14 25.33
N VAL A 22 -5.55 3.92 26.31
CA VAL A 22 -6.65 3.49 27.19
C VAL A 22 -7.96 3.40 26.42
N TYR A 23 -8.22 4.35 25.51
CA TYR A 23 -9.39 4.30 24.64
C TYR A 23 -9.39 3.04 23.75
N GLY A 24 -8.27 2.74 23.09
CA GLY A 24 -8.13 1.54 22.27
C GLY A 24 -8.23 0.23 23.06
N ALA A 25 -7.72 0.20 24.30
CA ALA A 25 -7.85 -0.97 25.17
C ALA A 25 -9.32 -1.23 25.58
N LEU A 26 -10.07 -0.18 25.92
CA LEU A 26 -11.49 -0.29 26.27
C LEU A 26 -12.34 -0.78 25.08
N GLU A 27 -12.08 -0.24 23.88
CA GLU A 27 -12.78 -0.65 22.66
C GLU A 27 -12.48 -2.10 22.28
N THR A 28 -11.24 -2.56 22.49
CA THR A 28 -10.84 -3.95 22.27
C THR A 28 -11.57 -4.91 23.20
N VAL A 29 -11.67 -4.58 24.49
CA VAL A 29 -12.40 -5.41 25.47
C VAL A 29 -13.90 -5.45 25.18
N ALA A 30 -14.50 -4.31 24.81
CA ALA A 30 -15.91 -4.26 24.42
C ALA A 30 -16.19 -5.13 23.18
N THR A 31 -15.28 -5.12 22.20
CA THR A 31 -15.38 -5.93 20.99
C THR A 31 -15.24 -7.43 21.29
N ILE A 32 -14.26 -7.82 22.13
CA ILE A 32 -14.08 -9.21 22.56
C ILE A 32 -15.30 -9.70 23.35
N GLY A 33 -15.86 -8.87 24.23
CA GLY A 33 -17.09 -9.18 24.96
C GLY A 33 -18.26 -9.44 24.01
N HIS A 34 -18.43 -8.58 23.01
CA HIS A 34 -19.49 -8.73 22.01
C HIS A 34 -19.33 -9.98 21.12
N ILE A 35 -18.09 -10.44 20.91
CA ILE A 35 -17.78 -11.69 20.17
C ILE A 35 -18.14 -12.92 21.02
N LEU A 36 -17.86 -12.89 22.32
CA LEU A 36 -18.09 -14.01 23.24
C LEU A 36 -19.59 -14.21 23.56
N THR A 37 -20.37 -13.13 23.67
CA THR A 37 -21.81 -13.23 23.99
C THR A 37 -22.69 -13.59 22.79
N THR A 38 -22.21 -13.37 21.56
CA THR A 38 -23.09 -13.48 20.38
C THR A 38 -22.96 -14.82 19.65
N GLY A 39 -21.93 -15.63 19.89
CA GLY A 39 -21.86 -17.03 19.41
C GLY A 39 -22.13 -17.24 17.91
N ALA A 40 -22.03 -16.19 17.10
CA ALA A 40 -22.37 -16.17 15.69
C ALA A 40 -21.12 -15.77 14.93
N VAL A 41 -20.66 -16.64 14.04
CA VAL A 41 -19.67 -16.31 13.02
C VAL A 41 -20.35 -15.33 12.05
N SER A 42 -20.44 -14.07 12.48
CA SER A 42 -21.06 -12.98 11.73
C SER A 42 -20.14 -12.61 10.57
N SER A 43 -20.71 -12.49 9.37
CA SER A 43 -20.01 -12.10 8.14
C SER A 43 -19.25 -10.77 8.23
N GLU A 44 -19.53 -9.94 9.24
CA GLU A 44 -18.79 -8.71 9.55
C GLU A 44 -17.34 -8.99 10.01
N ASN A 45 -17.14 -9.95 10.92
CA ASN A 45 -15.81 -10.20 11.50
C ASN A 45 -14.84 -10.77 10.46
N SER A 46 -15.31 -11.63 9.56
CA SER A 46 -14.47 -12.16 8.48
C SER A 46 -14.07 -11.08 7.48
N LYS A 47 -14.96 -10.12 7.17
CA LYS A 47 -14.62 -8.95 6.34
C LYS A 47 -13.56 -8.06 6.99
N GLN A 48 -13.67 -7.82 8.29
CA GLN A 48 -12.69 -7.02 9.04
C GLN A 48 -11.32 -7.71 9.13
N LEU A 49 -11.29 -9.04 9.29
CA LEU A 49 -10.06 -9.83 9.24
C LEU A 49 -9.39 -9.76 7.86
N ILE A 50 -10.16 -9.88 6.78
CA ILE A 50 -9.63 -9.77 5.41
C ILE A 50 -9.09 -8.36 5.16
N LEU A 51 -9.80 -7.32 5.61
CA LEU A 51 -9.34 -5.94 5.47
C LEU A 51 -8.00 -5.71 6.19
N SER A 52 -7.89 -6.15 7.43
CA SER A 52 -6.66 -6.02 8.22
C SER A 52 -5.49 -6.82 7.60
N LEU A 53 -5.78 -7.98 7.00
CA LEU A 53 -4.78 -8.75 6.24
C LEU A 53 -4.32 -8.01 4.98
N ILE A 54 -5.23 -7.39 4.23
CA ILE A 54 -4.89 -6.60 3.04
C ILE A 54 -4.02 -5.40 3.41
N GLU A 55 -4.33 -4.71 4.50
CA GLU A 55 -3.50 -3.60 5.01
C GLU A 55 -2.07 -4.06 5.34
N VAL A 56 -1.91 -5.22 5.98
CA VAL A 56 -0.58 -5.78 6.29
C VAL A 56 0.16 -6.20 5.02
N VAL A 57 -0.53 -6.80 4.05
CA VAL A 57 0.05 -7.19 2.76
C VAL A 57 0.48 -5.95 1.97
N ASP A 58 -0.31 -4.88 1.97
CA ASP A 58 0.03 -3.62 1.30
C ASP A 58 1.30 -2.99 1.90
N LEU A 59 1.42 -2.93 3.22
CA LEU A 59 2.63 -2.46 3.89
C LEU A 59 3.87 -3.28 3.51
N PHE A 60 3.73 -4.60 3.42
CA PHE A 60 4.82 -5.49 3.00
C PHE A 60 5.21 -5.29 1.54
N LEU A 61 4.22 -5.10 0.66
CA LEU A 61 4.44 -4.81 -0.76
C LEU A 61 5.13 -3.44 -0.93
N LEU A 62 4.67 -2.41 -0.21
CA LEU A 62 5.29 -1.08 -0.22
C LEU A 62 6.75 -1.16 0.25
N ALA A 63 7.04 -1.91 1.31
CA ALA A 63 8.42 -2.11 1.79
C ALA A 63 9.31 -2.79 0.75
N THR A 64 8.81 -3.84 0.10
CA THR A 64 9.52 -4.56 -0.97
C THR A 64 9.76 -3.67 -2.17
N VAL A 65 8.80 -2.83 -2.50
CA VAL A 65 8.85 -1.82 -3.56
C VAL A 65 9.95 -0.79 -3.30
N PHE A 66 10.00 -0.23 -2.10
CA PHE A 66 11.07 0.70 -1.71
C PHE A 66 12.44 0.00 -1.74
N TYR A 67 12.50 -1.27 -1.33
CA TYR A 67 13.73 -2.06 -1.40
C TYR A 67 14.21 -2.26 -2.85
N ILE A 68 13.33 -2.67 -3.77
CA ILE A 68 13.67 -2.83 -5.20
C ILE A 68 14.11 -1.49 -5.80
N THR A 69 13.45 -0.39 -5.44
CA THR A 69 13.81 0.96 -5.91
C THR A 69 15.17 1.39 -5.38
N ALA A 70 15.47 1.10 -4.11
CA ALA A 70 16.77 1.38 -3.51
C ALA A 70 17.88 0.56 -4.16
N LEU A 71 17.65 -0.72 -4.47
CA LEU A 71 18.60 -1.55 -5.21
C LEU A 71 18.84 -1.03 -6.63
N GLY A 72 17.78 -0.65 -7.35
CA GLY A 72 17.92 -0.10 -8.70
C GLY A 72 18.65 1.25 -8.74
N LEU A 73 18.43 2.11 -7.73
CA LEU A 73 19.20 3.33 -7.57
C LEU A 73 20.67 3.03 -7.20
N TYR A 74 20.90 2.03 -6.36
CA TYR A 74 22.24 1.62 -5.95
C TYR A 74 23.06 1.13 -7.14
N GLU A 75 22.48 0.28 -7.98
CA GLU A 75 23.12 -0.26 -9.18
C GLU A 75 23.48 0.85 -10.19
N LEU A 76 22.56 1.81 -10.37
CA LEU A 76 22.73 2.89 -11.34
C LEU A 76 23.77 3.94 -10.93
N PHE A 77 23.97 4.17 -9.63
CA PHE A 77 24.84 5.25 -9.15
C PHE A 77 26.14 4.78 -8.47
N ILE A 78 26.20 3.54 -7.97
CA ILE A 78 27.34 3.07 -7.16
C ILE A 78 28.14 1.98 -7.86
N ASP A 79 27.53 0.82 -8.16
CA ASP A 79 28.26 -0.31 -8.73
C ASP A 79 27.36 -1.21 -9.58
N GLU A 80 27.64 -1.21 -10.89
CA GLU A 80 26.96 -2.02 -11.91
C GLU A 80 27.47 -3.49 -11.94
N ARG A 81 28.51 -3.84 -11.16
CA ARG A 81 29.12 -5.18 -11.18
C ARG A 81 28.50 -6.17 -10.20
N ILE A 82 27.44 -5.80 -9.51
CA ILE A 82 26.73 -6.71 -8.62
C ILE A 82 26.04 -7.77 -9.47
N LYS A 83 26.28 -9.06 -9.17
CA LYS A 83 25.53 -10.16 -9.77
C LYS A 83 24.09 -10.16 -9.24
N VAL A 84 23.26 -9.29 -9.80
CA VAL A 84 21.82 -9.32 -9.65
C VAL A 84 21.21 -10.24 -10.71
N PRO A 85 20.11 -10.93 -10.42
CA PRO A 85 19.40 -11.70 -11.44
C PRO A 85 18.86 -10.77 -12.52
N HIS A 86 18.84 -11.24 -13.77
CA HIS A 86 18.61 -10.46 -15.00
C HIS A 86 17.28 -9.66 -15.03
N TRP A 87 16.33 -9.92 -14.13
CA TRP A 87 15.08 -9.16 -14.00
C TRP A 87 15.25 -7.84 -13.23
N LEU A 88 16.39 -7.64 -12.54
CA LEU A 88 16.71 -6.47 -11.74
C LEU A 88 17.86 -5.62 -12.32
N GLU A 89 18.52 -6.10 -13.38
CA GLU A 89 19.66 -5.41 -14.00
C GLU A 89 19.21 -4.09 -14.65
N ILE A 90 19.77 -2.96 -14.20
CA ILE A 90 19.36 -1.60 -14.59
C ILE A 90 20.59 -0.86 -15.13
N HIS A 91 20.71 -0.78 -16.45
CA HIS A 91 21.83 -0.12 -17.13
C HIS A 91 21.59 1.38 -17.41
N SER A 92 20.39 1.90 -17.11
CA SER A 92 20.02 3.31 -17.39
C SER A 92 18.89 3.86 -16.51
N ILE A 93 18.82 5.18 -16.39
CA ILE A 93 17.72 5.93 -15.75
C ILE A 93 16.36 5.60 -16.39
N GLU A 94 16.32 5.32 -17.70
CA GLU A 94 15.07 4.96 -18.41
C GLU A 94 14.53 3.59 -17.95
N ASP A 95 15.42 2.66 -17.61
CA ASP A 95 15.06 1.34 -17.08
C ASP A 95 14.59 1.45 -15.62
N LEU A 96 15.25 2.29 -14.82
CA LEU A 96 14.80 2.60 -13.46
C LEU A 96 13.39 3.18 -13.45
N LYS A 97 13.10 4.13 -14.35
CA LYS A 97 11.78 4.73 -14.53
C LYS A 97 10.72 3.69 -14.91
N THR A 98 11.07 2.75 -15.80
CA THR A 98 10.17 1.68 -16.23
C THR A 98 9.87 0.71 -15.07
N LYS A 99 10.88 0.33 -14.28
CA LYS A 99 10.69 -0.51 -13.09
C LYS A 99 9.87 0.19 -12.01
N LEU A 100 10.15 1.46 -11.74
CA LEU A 100 9.40 2.26 -10.77
C LEU A 100 7.94 2.39 -11.19
N THR A 101 7.66 2.57 -12.48
CA THR A 101 6.29 2.60 -13.01
C THR A 101 5.59 1.25 -12.83
N SER A 102 6.27 0.13 -13.11
CA SER A 102 5.72 -1.22 -12.88
C SER A 102 5.34 -1.44 -11.42
N VAL A 103 6.13 -0.89 -10.50
CA VAL A 103 5.92 -0.94 -9.06
C VAL A 103 4.71 -0.10 -8.64
N ILE A 104 4.58 1.13 -9.16
CA ILE A 104 3.41 1.99 -8.89
C ILE A 104 2.10 1.31 -9.33
N VAL A 105 2.12 0.62 -10.48
CA VAL A 105 0.94 -0.12 -10.98
C VAL A 105 0.52 -1.23 -10.01
N VAL A 106 1.46 -1.95 -9.41
CA VAL A 106 1.15 -2.99 -8.41
C VAL A 106 0.52 -2.37 -7.15
N VAL A 107 1.10 -1.28 -6.62
CA VAL A 107 0.56 -0.59 -5.43
C VAL A 107 -0.86 -0.08 -5.68
N LEU A 108 -1.10 0.59 -6.82
CA LEU A 108 -2.44 1.06 -7.20
C LEU A 108 -3.45 -0.08 -7.33
N SER A 109 -3.01 -1.25 -7.80
CA SER A 109 -3.86 -2.45 -7.91
C SER A 109 -4.27 -3.00 -6.54
N VAL A 110 -3.37 -2.99 -5.56
CA VAL A 110 -3.65 -3.45 -4.19
C VAL A 110 -4.56 -2.45 -3.46
N LEU A 111 -4.33 -1.14 -3.64
CA LEU A 111 -5.21 -0.10 -3.12
C LEU A 111 -6.64 -0.24 -3.65
N PHE A 112 -6.78 -0.56 -4.94
CA PHE A 112 -8.09 -0.85 -5.53
C PHE A 112 -8.74 -2.09 -4.88
N LEU A 113 -7.98 -3.16 -4.70
CA LEU A 113 -8.47 -4.39 -4.07
C LEU A 113 -8.96 -4.13 -2.63
N ALA A 114 -8.24 -3.32 -1.86
CA ALA A 114 -8.65 -2.91 -0.52
C ALA A 114 -10.02 -2.19 -0.55
N GLU A 115 -10.22 -1.27 -1.48
CA GLU A 115 -11.49 -0.54 -1.61
C GLU A 115 -12.66 -1.44 -2.03
N VAL A 116 -12.41 -2.39 -2.95
CA VAL A 116 -13.40 -3.38 -3.37
C VAL A 116 -13.85 -4.25 -2.20
N VAL A 117 -12.92 -4.64 -1.32
CA VAL A 117 -13.23 -5.48 -0.15
C VAL A 117 -13.96 -4.69 0.95
N ARG A 118 -13.72 -3.38 1.07
CA ARG A 118 -14.46 -2.50 1.99
C ARG A 118 -15.92 -2.29 1.59
N TRP A 119 -16.28 -2.63 0.35
CA TRP A 119 -17.59 -2.32 -0.19
C TRP A 119 -18.72 -3.12 0.48
N LYS A 120 -19.71 -2.41 1.05
CA LYS A 120 -20.89 -2.98 1.71
C LYS A 120 -22.18 -2.91 0.87
N GLY A 121 -22.08 -2.73 -0.45
CA GLY A 121 -23.25 -2.80 -1.36
C GLY A 121 -23.88 -1.46 -1.77
N ASP A 122 -23.19 -0.33 -1.54
CA ASP A 122 -23.67 1.00 -1.95
C ASP A 122 -23.41 1.26 -3.46
N PRO A 123 -24.37 1.72 -4.27
CA PRO A 123 -24.17 1.98 -5.70
C PRO A 123 -23.08 3.02 -6.03
N ASN A 124 -22.57 3.78 -5.07
CA ASN A 124 -21.50 4.77 -5.25
C ASN A 124 -20.08 4.18 -5.49
N ILE A 125 -19.89 2.85 -5.52
CA ILE A 125 -18.61 2.22 -5.89
C ILE A 125 -18.24 2.41 -7.37
N LEU A 126 -19.23 2.43 -8.25
CA LEU A 126 -19.03 2.52 -9.70
C LEU A 126 -18.17 3.73 -10.13
N PRO A 127 -18.45 4.97 -9.67
CA PRO A 127 -17.60 6.11 -10.00
C PRO A 127 -16.20 6.03 -9.38
N LEU A 128 -16.04 5.49 -8.17
CA LEU A 128 -14.73 5.28 -7.55
C LEU A 128 -13.89 4.26 -8.32
N GLY A 129 -14.47 3.09 -8.63
CA GLY A 129 -13.79 2.05 -9.40
C GLY A 129 -13.51 2.47 -10.84
N GLY A 130 -14.41 3.24 -11.46
CA GLY A 130 -14.18 3.83 -12.78
C GLY A 130 -13.00 4.80 -12.80
N SER A 131 -12.88 5.64 -11.77
CA SER A 131 -11.76 6.59 -11.62
C SER A 131 -10.42 5.88 -11.49
N ILE A 132 -10.34 4.88 -10.59
CA ILE A 132 -9.12 4.12 -10.35
C ILE A 132 -8.75 3.28 -11.59
N GLY A 133 -9.75 2.66 -12.24
CA GLY A 133 -9.57 1.93 -13.49
C GLY A 133 -9.02 2.81 -14.61
N LEU A 134 -9.47 4.06 -14.72
CA LEU A 134 -8.94 5.03 -15.68
C LEU A 134 -7.47 5.36 -15.43
N VAL A 135 -7.09 5.56 -14.16
CA VAL A 135 -5.69 5.81 -13.78
C VAL A 135 -4.82 4.60 -14.13
N ILE A 136 -5.25 3.39 -13.78
CA ILE A 136 -4.52 2.14 -14.11
C ILE A 136 -4.40 1.95 -15.63
N ALA A 137 -5.48 2.19 -16.39
CA ALA A 137 -5.47 2.07 -17.85
C ALA A 137 -4.51 3.08 -18.50
N SER A 138 -4.50 4.33 -18.02
CA SER A 138 -3.59 5.37 -18.48
C SER A 138 -2.12 4.98 -18.23
N LEU A 139 -1.80 4.54 -17.01
CA LEU A 139 -0.45 4.07 -16.64
C LEU A 139 -0.02 2.83 -17.44
N THR A 140 -0.93 1.86 -17.63
CA THR A 140 -0.66 0.63 -18.40
C THR A 140 -0.40 0.95 -19.87
N TYR A 141 -1.19 1.86 -20.46
CA TYR A 141 -0.97 2.31 -21.83
C TYR A 141 0.38 3.03 -21.98
N PHE A 142 0.74 3.89 -21.02
CA PHE A 142 2.03 4.56 -21.00
C PHE A 142 3.17 3.54 -20.91
N LEU A 143 3.10 2.55 -20.01
CA LEU A 143 4.12 1.50 -19.89
C LEU A 143 4.21 0.65 -21.16
N SER A 144 3.07 0.25 -21.75
CA SER A 144 3.03 -0.52 -22.99
C SER A 144 3.63 0.22 -24.19
N SER A 145 3.60 1.55 -24.19
CA SER A 145 4.25 2.33 -25.26
C SER A 145 5.78 2.30 -25.17
N GLN A 146 6.34 2.00 -23.99
CA GLN A 146 7.79 1.90 -23.75
C GLN A 146 8.34 0.48 -23.93
N VAL A 147 7.50 -0.57 -23.80
CA VAL A 147 7.92 -2.00 -23.89
C VAL A 147 8.14 -2.49 -25.34
N LYS A 148 7.91 -1.67 -26.37
CA LYS A 148 8.21 -2.06 -27.76
C LYS A 148 9.71 -1.95 -28.06
N LYS A 149 10.42 -3.08 -27.90
CA LYS A 149 11.44 -3.60 -28.84
C LYS A 149 11.96 -4.98 -28.38
N PRO A 150 11.42 -6.09 -28.91
CA PRO A 150 12.26 -7.23 -29.26
C PRO A 150 12.85 -6.94 -30.64
N LYS A 151 14.13 -6.57 -30.68
CA LYS A 151 14.98 -6.82 -31.86
C LYS A 151 15.80 -8.06 -31.53
N SER A 152 15.42 -9.18 -32.13
CA SER A 152 16.36 -10.25 -32.45
C SER A 152 16.19 -10.54 -33.94
N ASP A 153 16.79 -9.67 -34.74
CA ASP A 153 17.26 -10.07 -36.06
C ASP A 153 18.56 -10.86 -35.82
N LEU A 154 18.59 -12.10 -36.34
CA LEU A 154 19.73 -13.02 -36.52
C LEU A 154 20.18 -13.86 -35.32
#